data_AF-A0A975B7F9-F1
#
_entry.id   AF-A0A975B7F9-F1
#
_cell.length_a   1.000
_cell.length_b   1.000
_cell.length_c   1.000
_cell.angle_alpha   90.00
_cell.angle_beta   90.00
_cell.angle_gamma   90.00
#
_symmetry.space_group_name_H-M   'P 1'
#
loop_
_entity.id
_entity.type
_entity.pdbx_description
1 polymer ?
#
loop_
_entity_poly.entity_id
_entity_poly.type
_entity_poly.pdbx_seq_one_letter_code
_entity_poly.pdbx_strand_id
1 'polypeptide(L)'
;MKKKINYKKAPKEIAEAIEASQIIDDFLPPPANLVLKDLSVKITVDLSVPNAEFLKENAQKLGIPLKQMIKNILDNYVEYFHEKPYKVR
;
A
#
# COMPACT_ATOMS: atom_id res chain seq x y z
N MET A 1 -17.38 27.19 21.35
CA MET A 1 -16.23 28.13 21.16
C MET A 1 -14.96 27.42 21.62
N LYS A 2 -14.01 27.13 20.73
CA LYS A 2 -12.80 26.35 21.09
C LYS A 2 -11.83 27.24 21.89
N LYS A 3 -11.44 26.80 23.09
CA LYS A 3 -10.42 27.48 23.90
C LYS A 3 -9.08 27.38 23.16
N LYS A 4 -8.51 28.52 22.75
CA LYS A 4 -7.15 28.58 22.21
C LYS A 4 -6.17 28.28 23.35
N ILE A 5 -5.52 27.13 23.30
CA ILE A 5 -4.47 26.76 24.24
C ILE A 5 -3.27 27.63 23.89
N ASN A 6 -2.84 28.49 24.82
CA ASN A 6 -1.78 29.47 24.58
C ASN A 6 -0.49 28.94 25.22
N TYR A 7 0.33 28.24 24.45
CA TYR A 7 1.60 27.67 24.91
C TYR A 7 2.68 28.75 24.90
N LYS A 8 2.68 29.63 25.92
CA LYS A 8 3.62 30.77 26.01
C LYS A 8 4.77 30.57 27.01
N LYS A 9 4.83 29.45 27.73
CA LYS A 9 5.83 29.21 28.78
C LYS A 9 6.43 27.82 28.64
N ALA A 10 7.26 27.63 27.62
CA ALA A 10 8.15 26.46 27.57
C ALA A 10 9.34 26.70 28.52
N PRO A 11 9.79 25.69 29.28
CA PRO A 11 11.08 25.71 29.95
C PRO A 11 12.21 26.07 28.99
N LYS A 12 13.24 26.78 29.49
CA LYS A 12 14.33 27.34 28.67
C LYS A 12 15.00 26.30 27.77
N GLU A 13 15.27 25.12 28.32
CA GLU A 13 15.88 23.99 27.61
C GLU A 13 15.03 23.50 26.41
N ILE A 14 13.70 23.51 26.56
CA ILE A 14 12.77 23.08 25.50
C ILE A 14 12.67 24.16 24.41
N ALA A 15 12.70 25.45 24.79
CA ALA A 15 12.70 26.54 23.82
C ALA A 15 13.97 26.52 22.95
N GLU A 16 15.14 26.36 23.58
CA GLU A 16 16.43 26.24 22.87
C GLU A 16 16.45 25.02 21.93
N ALA A 17 15.89 23.88 22.35
CA ALA A 17 15.77 22.69 21.50
C ALA A 17 14.85 22.89 20.29
N ILE A 18 13.78 23.67 20.43
CA ILE A 18 12.86 24.00 19.32
C ILE A 18 13.53 24.96 18.33
N GLU A 19 14.26 25.96 18.81
CA GLU A 19 15.01 26.91 17.96
C GLU A 19 16.11 26.22 17.13
N ALA A 20 16.74 25.20 17.69
CA ALA A 20 17.76 24.40 17.00
C ALA A 20 17.16 23.29 16.09
N SER A 21 15.84 23.11 16.08
CA SER A 21 15.19 22.05 15.31
C SER A 21 15.06 22.39 13.83
N GLN A 22 15.01 21.35 12.98
CA GLN A 22 14.74 21.50 11.56
C GLN A 22 13.22 21.53 11.32
N ILE A 23 12.73 22.59 10.71
CA ILE A 23 11.32 22.70 10.32
C ILE A 23 11.05 21.72 9.17
N ILE A 24 10.07 20.83 9.35
CA ILE A 24 9.58 19.89 8.34
C ILE A 24 8.13 20.29 8.04
N ASP A 25 7.80 20.45 6.76
CA ASP A 25 6.42 20.71 6.33
C ASP A 25 5.52 19.51 6.68
N ASP A 26 4.24 19.77 6.96
CA ASP A 26 3.27 18.72 7.27
C ASP A 26 3.10 17.78 6.07
N PHE A 27 3.84 16.67 6.10
CA PHE A 27 3.90 15.67 5.04
C PHE A 27 2.85 14.59 5.19
N LEU A 28 2.05 14.62 6.26
CA LEU A 28 1.04 13.61 6.50
C LEU A 28 -0.12 13.85 5.53
N PRO A 29 -0.37 12.93 4.57
CA PRO A 29 -1.56 13.01 3.77
C PRO A 29 -2.78 12.86 4.70
N PRO A 30 -3.94 13.47 4.37
CA PRO A 30 -5.15 13.32 5.16
C PRO A 30 -5.47 11.85 5.46
N PRO A 31 -6.12 11.50 6.58
CA PRO A 31 -6.45 10.11 6.94
C PRO A 31 -7.09 9.27 5.84
N ALA A 32 -7.86 9.89 4.94
CA ALA A 32 -8.47 9.24 3.79
C ALA A 32 -7.43 8.76 2.73
N ASN A 33 -6.28 9.44 2.65
CA ASN A 33 -5.20 9.20 1.70
C ASN A 33 -4.01 8.44 2.32
N LEU A 34 -4.06 8.17 3.64
CA LEU A 34 -3.12 7.30 4.35
C LEU A 34 -3.31 5.81 3.99
N VAL A 35 -4.36 5.48 3.23
CA VAL A 35 -4.64 4.12 2.77
C VAL A 35 -4.12 3.96 1.36
N LEU A 36 -2.92 3.37 1.23
CA LEU A 36 -2.46 2.75 -0.02
C LEU A 36 -3.28 1.47 -0.24
N LYS A 37 -4.56 1.62 -0.62
CA LYS A 37 -5.35 0.49 -1.08
C LYS A 37 -4.97 0.28 -2.53
N ASP A 38 -4.20 -0.77 -2.80
CA ASP A 38 -4.02 -1.26 -4.17
C ASP A 38 -5.42 -1.44 -4.78
N LEU A 39 -5.71 -0.68 -5.83
CA LEU A 39 -6.99 -0.74 -6.52
C LEU A 39 -7.08 -2.09 -7.22
N SER A 40 -7.75 -3.04 -6.58
CA SER A 40 -8.00 -4.37 -7.16
C SER A 40 -9.31 -4.35 -7.95
N VAL A 41 -9.24 -4.63 -9.26
CA VAL A 41 -10.41 -4.89 -10.10
C VAL A 41 -10.75 -6.37 -10.04
N LYS A 42 -12.00 -6.72 -9.73
CA LYS A 42 -12.47 -8.11 -9.81
C LYS A 42 -12.77 -8.46 -11.26
N ILE A 43 -12.10 -9.49 -11.76
CA ILE A 43 -12.39 -10.11 -13.05
C ILE A 43 -12.91 -11.53 -12.85
N THR A 44 -13.81 -11.97 -13.72
CA THR A 44 -14.24 -13.37 -13.81
C THR A 44 -13.64 -13.95 -15.08
N VAL A 45 -12.96 -15.09 -14.96
CA VAL A 45 -12.31 -15.78 -16.08
C VAL A 45 -12.58 -17.27 -15.95
N ASP A 46 -12.92 -17.91 -17.06
CA ASP A 46 -13.03 -19.36 -17.13
C ASP A 46 -11.66 -19.97 -17.41
N LEU A 47 -11.29 -20.98 -16.61
CA LEU A 47 -10.07 -21.75 -16.79
C LEU A 47 -10.42 -23.15 -17.29
N SER A 48 -9.55 -23.73 -18.12
CA SER A 48 -9.65 -25.15 -18.45
C SER A 48 -9.47 -26.01 -17.18
N VAL A 49 -10.14 -27.16 -17.14
CA VAL A 49 -10.06 -28.09 -16.00
C VAL A 49 -8.61 -28.46 -15.66
N PRO A 50 -7.73 -28.83 -16.63
CA PRO A 50 -6.35 -29.18 -16.32
C PRO A 50 -5.56 -28.02 -15.68
N ASN A 51 -5.78 -26.79 -16.14
CA ASN A 51 -5.10 -25.62 -15.59
C ASN A 51 -5.60 -25.32 -14.16
N ALA A 52 -6.91 -25.45 -13.91
CA ALA A 52 -7.48 -25.23 -12.60
C ALA A 52 -6.95 -26.25 -11.58
N GLU A 53 -6.81 -27.52 -11.95
CA GLU A 53 -6.23 -28.57 -11.09
C GLU A 53 -4.75 -28.32 -10.82
N PHE A 54 -3.97 -28.06 -11.87
CA PHE A 54 -2.54 -27.76 -11.74
C PHE A 54 -2.28 -26.59 -10.77
N LEU A 55 -3.04 -25.51 -10.87
CA LEU A 55 -2.89 -24.35 -9.99
C LEU A 55 -3.34 -24.66 -8.56
N LYS A 56 -4.40 -25.45 -8.36
CA LYS A 56 -4.84 -25.86 -7.02
C LYS A 56 -3.78 -26.67 -6.30
N GLU A 57 -3.18 -27.65 -6.97
CA GLU A 57 -2.14 -28.50 -6.37
C GLU A 57 -0.91 -27.68 -5.95
N ASN A 58 -0.44 -26.79 -6.83
CA ASN A 58 0.73 -25.96 -6.55
C ASN A 58 0.46 -24.92 -5.45
N ALA A 59 -0.74 -24.32 -5.44
CA ALA A 59 -1.15 -23.41 -4.37
C ALA A 59 -1.15 -24.11 -3.00
N GLN A 60 -1.66 -25.35 -2.94
CA GLN A 60 -1.64 -26.16 -1.72
C GLN A 60 -0.22 -26.52 -1.28
N LYS A 61 0.64 -26.97 -2.21
CA LYS A 61 2.06 -27.30 -1.91
C LYS A 61 2.83 -26.10 -1.35
N LEU A 62 2.53 -24.90 -1.83
CA LEU A 62 3.17 -23.65 -1.38
C LEU A 62 2.47 -23.00 -0.18
N GLY A 63 1.33 -23.53 0.28
CA GLY A 63 0.57 -22.97 1.39
C GLY A 63 -0.06 -21.60 1.11
N ILE A 64 -0.34 -21.27 -0.15
CA ILE A 64 -0.92 -19.98 -0.56
C ILE A 64 -2.36 -20.15 -1.10
N PRO A 65 -3.21 -19.12 -1.01
CA PRO A 65 -4.52 -19.14 -1.66
C PRO A 65 -4.42 -19.23 -3.19
N LEU A 66 -5.28 -20.03 -3.83
CA LEU A 66 -5.36 -20.15 -5.29
C LEU A 66 -5.48 -18.79 -6.00
N LYS A 67 -6.29 -17.87 -5.43
CA LYS A 67 -6.46 -16.51 -5.97
C LYS A 67 -5.14 -15.72 -5.98
N GLN A 68 -4.31 -15.90 -4.96
CA GLN A 68 -3.01 -15.25 -4.87
C GLN A 68 -2.03 -15.83 -5.90
N MET A 69 -2.05 -17.16 -6.10
CA MET A 69 -1.25 -17.80 -7.15
C MET A 69 -1.63 -17.28 -8.54
N ILE A 70 -2.93 -17.22 -8.86
CA ILE A 70 -3.43 -16.69 -10.13
C ILE A 70 -3.02 -15.22 -10.32
N LYS A 71 -3.19 -14.39 -9.28
CA LYS A 71 -2.78 -12.98 -9.31
C LYS A 71 -1.30 -12.85 -9.63
N ASN A 72 -0.43 -13.58 -8.93
CA ASN A 72 1.01 -13.52 -9.14
C ASN A 72 1.40 -13.93 -10.57
N ILE A 73 0.76 -14.96 -11.14
CA ILE A 73 1.03 -15.36 -12.53
C ILE A 73 0.69 -14.22 -13.49
N LEU A 74 -0.47 -13.58 -13.32
CA LEU A 74 -0.88 -12.46 -14.15
C LEU A 74 0.04 -11.25 -13.98
N ASP A 75 0.42 -10.93 -12.74
CA ASP A 75 1.32 -9.82 -12.43
C ASP A 75 2.69 -10.03 -13.12
N ASN A 76 3.30 -11.23 -12.99
CA ASN A 76 4.56 -11.57 -13.63
C ASN A 76 4.47 -11.58 -15.17
N TYR A 77 3.35 -12.08 -15.71
CA TYR A 77 3.12 -12.07 -17.16
C TYR A 77 3.05 -10.63 -17.68
N VAL A 78 2.27 -9.77 -17.03
CA VAL A 78 2.17 -8.36 -17.43
C VAL A 78 3.52 -7.65 -17.26
N GLU A 79 4.22 -7.86 -16.15
CA GLU A 79 5.55 -7.28 -15.92
C GLU A 79 6.55 -7.66 -17.01
N TYR A 80 6.54 -8.93 -17.44
CA TYR A 80 7.42 -9.41 -18.51
C TYR A 80 7.14 -8.74 -19.86
N PHE A 81 5.86 -8.52 -20.20
CA PHE A 81 5.46 -7.96 -21.49
C PHE A 81 5.30 -6.43 -21.51
N HIS A 82 5.36 -5.76 -20.35
CA HIS A 82 5.08 -4.33 -20.24
C HIS A 82 6.35 -3.54 -19.88
N GLU A 83 6.90 -2.79 -20.85
CA GLU A 83 8.18 -2.05 -20.72
C GLU A 83 8.17 -0.89 -19.69
N LYS A 84 7.03 -0.54 -19.09
CA LYS A 84 6.91 0.51 -18.05
C LYS A 84 5.97 0.07 -16.92
N PRO A 85 6.27 0.33 -15.64
CA PRO A 85 5.39 -0.04 -14.54
C PRO A 85 4.02 0.66 -14.71
N TYR A 86 2.95 -0.13 -14.65
CA TYR A 86 1.58 0.35 -14.80
C TYR A 86 1.26 1.35 -13.67
N LYS A 87 1.19 2.65 -13.99
CA LYS A 87 0.68 3.66 -13.05
C LYS A 87 -0.83 3.55 -13.00
N VAL A 88 -1.35 2.96 -11.93
CA VAL A 88 -2.77 3.05 -11.60
C VAL A 88 -3.10 4.52 -11.37
N ARG A 89 -4.05 5.07 -12.15
CA ARG A 89 -4.53 6.46 -12.04
C ARG A 89 -5.41 6.64 -10.82
#